data_AF-A0A7C2EIF3-F1
#
_entry.id   AF-A0A7C2EIF3-F1
#
_cell.length_a   1.000
_cell.length_b   1.000
_cell.length_c   1.000
_cell.angle_alpha   90.00
_cell.angle_beta   90.00
_cell.angle_gamma   90.00
#
_symmetry.space_group_name_H-M   'P 1'
#
loop_
_entity.id
_entity.type
_entity.pdbx_description
1 polymer ?
#
loop_
_entity_poly.entity_id
_entity_poly.type
_entity_poly.pdbx_seq_one_letter_code
_entity_poly.pdbx_strand_id
1 'polypeptide(L)' 'MRLVALVLVVLAVFTAGCWDLKEVEDLAFVTGMAVDAAPRGEIRLLVQVINSRAFGGGVRAPITPGVSISAK' A
#
# COMPACT_ATOMS: atom_id res chain seq x y z
N MET A 1 0.21 -37.27 25.73
CA MET A 1 0.01 -37.03 24.28
C MET A 1 -1.02 -35.93 24.00
N ARG A 2 -2.21 -35.93 24.63
CA ARG A 2 -3.23 -34.85 24.45
C ARG A 2 -2.73 -33.43 24.76
N LEU A 3 -1.98 -33.24 25.86
CA LEU A 3 -1.47 -31.92 26.25
C LEU A 3 -0.49 -31.35 25.22
N VAL A 4 0.39 -32.20 24.67
CA VAL A 4 1.37 -31.80 23.65
C VAL A 4 0.67 -31.37 22.36
N ALA A 5 -0.34 -32.13 21.93
CA ALA A 5 -1.15 -31.74 20.77
C ALA A 5 -1.86 -30.40 20.99
N LEU A 6 -2.36 -30.15 22.19
CA LEU A 6 -3.04 -28.90 22.55
C LEU A 6 -2.06 -27.71 22.53
N VAL A 7 -0.86 -27.88 23.08
CA VAL A 7 0.21 -26.88 23.03
C VAL A 7 0.64 -26.57 21.59
N LEU A 8 0.77 -27.59 20.74
CA LEU A 8 1.13 -27.39 19.32
C LEU A 8 0.06 -26.63 18.53
N VAL A 9 -1.23 -26.89 18.80
CA VAL A 9 -2.35 -26.16 18.18
C VAL A 9 -2.35 -24.70 18.62
N VAL A 10 -2.14 -24.44 19.91
CA VAL A 10 -2.04 -23.07 20.45
C VAL A 10 -0.88 -22.34 19.79
N LEU A 11 0.31 -22.94 19.74
CA LEU A 11 1.46 -22.34 19.08
C LEU A 11 1.18 -22.06 17.60
N ALA A 12 0.61 -23.00 16.84
CA ALA A 12 0.32 -22.79 15.42
C ALA A 12 -0.66 -21.62 15.16
N VAL A 13 -1.65 -21.42 16.03
CA VAL A 13 -2.61 -20.29 15.90
C VAL A 13 -1.95 -18.96 16.25
N PHE A 14 -1.12 -18.91 17.30
CA PHE A 14 -0.50 -17.67 17.77
C PHE A 14 0.83 -17.32 17.10
N THR A 15 1.45 -18.25 16.36
CA THR A 15 2.69 -18.01 15.58
C THR A 15 2.47 -17.97 14.07
N ALA A 16 1.25 -18.19 13.57
CA ALA A 16 0.90 -17.86 12.20
C ALA A 16 1.00 -16.33 12.05
N GLY A 17 2.09 -15.86 11.44
CA GLY A 17 2.42 -14.44 11.30
C GLY A 17 1.30 -13.65 10.62
N CYS A 18 1.16 -12.39 11.04
CA CYS A 18 0.35 -11.33 10.44
C CYS A 18 -0.86 -11.80 9.61
N TRP A 19 -1.94 -12.16 10.30
CA TRP A 19 -3.23 -12.53 9.69
C TRP A 19 -3.90 -11.42 8.84
N ASP A 20 -3.27 -10.24 8.77
CA ASP A 20 -3.69 -9.12 7.92
C ASP A 20 -2.53 -8.65 7.01
N LEU A 21 -1.61 -9.55 6.64
CA LEU A 21 -0.62 -9.24 5.63
C LEU A 21 -1.34 -8.96 4.30
N LYS A 22 -1.28 -7.72 3.85
CA LYS A 22 -1.72 -7.32 2.52
C LYS A 22 -0.51 -7.24 1.62
N GLU A 23 -0.61 -7.81 0.42
CA GLU A 23 0.44 -7.70 -0.58
C GLU A 23 0.64 -6.23 -0.96
N VAL A 24 1.88 -5.83 -1.24
CA VAL A 24 2.22 -4.43 -1.54
C VAL A 24 1.56 -4.00 -2.86
N GLU A 25 1.30 -4.95 -3.74
CA GLU A 25 0.57 -4.82 -5.00
C GLU A 25 -0.92 -4.51 -4.80
N ASP A 26 -1.50 -4.93 -3.68
CA ASP A 26 -2.91 -4.68 -3.32
C ASP A 26 -3.08 -3.35 -2.57
N LEU A 27 -1.98 -2.67 -2.24
CA LEU A 27 -1.95 -1.42 -1.51
C LEU A 27 -1.54 -0.26 -2.43
N ALA A 28 -2.27 0.85 -2.33
CA ALA A 28 -1.90 2.11 -2.97
C ALA A 28 -1.30 3.06 -1.92
N PHE A 29 -0.03 3.43 -2.10
CA PHE A 29 0.65 4.37 -1.21
C PHE A 29 0.70 5.75 -1.84
N VAL A 30 0.14 6.74 -1.13
CA VAL A 30 0.29 8.15 -1.47
C VAL A 30 1.65 8.63 -0.97
N THR A 31 2.53 9.06 -1.87
CA THR A 31 3.86 9.57 -1.52
C THR A 31 3.94 11.09 -1.54
N GLY A 32 3.01 11.75 -2.22
CA GLY A 32 2.98 13.19 -2.35
C GLY A 32 1.57 13.70 -2.64
N MET A 33 1.32 14.94 -2.21
CA MET A 33 0.08 15.65 -2.49
C MET A 33 0.39 17.12 -2.77
N ALA A 34 -0.27 17.71 -3.75
CA ALA A 34 -0.26 19.15 -4.00
C ALA A 34 -1.70 19.69 -3.94
N VAL A 35 -1.85 20.88 -3.35
CA VAL A 35 -3.13 21.56 -3.17
C VAL A 35 -2.98 22.95 -3.79
N ASP A 36 -3.78 23.23 -4.80
CA ASP A 36 -3.75 24.48 -5.55
C ASP A 36 -5.12 25.14 -5.59
N ALA A 37 -5.15 26.47 -5.71
CA ALA A 37 -6.39 27.17 -6.03
C ALA A 37 -6.78 26.94 -7.50
N ALA A 38 -8.05 26.65 -7.74
CA ALA A 38 -8.65 26.60 -9.07
C ALA A 38 -9.50 27.85 -9.35
N PRO A 39 -9.87 28.09 -10.62
CA PRO A 39 -10.86 29.10 -10.96
C PRO A 39 -12.16 28.90 -10.16
N ARG A 40 -12.90 30.01 -9.97
CA ARG A 40 -14.22 30.01 -9.29
C ARG A 40 -14.21 29.57 -7.82
N GLY A 41 -13.06 29.67 -7.14
CA GLY A 41 -12.95 29.32 -5.72
C GLY A 41 -12.89 27.82 -5.45
N GLU A 42 -12.67 27.02 -6.48
CA GLU A 42 -12.45 25.58 -6.35
C GLU A 42 -11.04 25.29 -5.84
N ILE A 43 -10.82 24.09 -5.32
CA ILE A 43 -9.50 23.60 -4.88
C ILE A 43 -9.11 22.43 -5.79
N ARG A 44 -7.91 22.50 -6.39
CA ARG A 44 -7.29 21.42 -7.16
C ARG A 44 -6.42 20.59 -6.25
N LEU A 45 -6.66 19.28 -6.25
CA LEU A 45 -5.91 18.31 -5.47
C LEU A 45 -5.21 17.33 -6.41
N LEU A 46 -3.88 17.28 -6.32
CA LEU A 46 -3.05 16.34 -7.06
C LEU A 46 -2.46 15.36 -6.07
N VAL A 47 -2.63 14.07 -6.32
CA VAL A 47 -2.11 13.01 -5.45
C VAL A 47 -1.15 12.14 -6.27
N GLN A 48 0.05 11.94 -5.73
CA GLN A 48 1.03 11.03 -6.28
C GLN A 48 0.88 9.67 -5.58
N VAL A 49 0.43 8.68 -6.35
CA VAL A 49 0.36 7.28 -5.91
C VAL A 49 1.50 6.53 -6.58
N ILE A 50 2.30 5.81 -5.81
CA ILE A 50 3.38 4.99 -6.37
C ILE A 50 2.85 3.67 -6.92
N ASN A 51 3.47 3.21 -8.00
CA ASN A 51 3.31 1.84 -8.47
C ASN A 51 4.25 0.93 -7.66
N SER A 52 3.69 0.15 -6.74
CA SER A 52 4.43 -0.76 -5.85
C SER A 52 5.27 -1.79 -6.61
N ARG A 53 4.80 -2.30 -7.76
CA ARG A 53 5.53 -3.25 -8.60
C ARG A 53 6.84 -2.69 -9.15
N ALA A 54 6.89 -1.38 -9.40
CA ALA A 54 8.11 -0.72 -9.89
C ALA A 54 9.12 -0.46 -8.76
N PHE A 55 8.66 -0.40 -7.50
CA PHE A 55 9.46 -0.02 -6.34
C PHE A 55 10.01 -1.22 -5.54
N GLY A 56 9.37 -2.40 -5.65
CA GLY A 56 9.60 -3.56 -4.79
C GLY A 56 10.82 -4.44 -5.08
N GLY A 57 11.63 -4.16 -6.10
CA GLY A 57 12.73 -5.05 -6.45
C GLY A 57 13.96 -4.33 -6.98
N GLY A 58 14.93 -4.01 -6.11
CA GLY A 58 16.36 -3.71 -6.38
C GLY A 58 16.75 -2.67 -7.44
N VAL A 59 15.80 -2.23 -8.25
CA VAL A 59 15.94 -1.39 -9.42
C VAL A 59 15.41 -0.03 -9.03
N ARG A 60 16.23 1.00 -9.17
CA ARG A 60 15.77 2.38 -9.03
C ARG A 60 14.71 2.63 -10.08
N ALA A 61 13.45 2.65 -9.66
CA ALA A 61 12.33 2.98 -10.53
C ALA A 61 12.58 4.36 -11.16
N PRO A 62 12.55 4.50 -12.49
CA PRO A 62 12.49 5.80 -13.12
C PRO A 62 11.27 6.54 -12.58
N ILE A 63 11.44 7.81 -12.19
CA ILE A 63 10.31 8.70 -11.91
C ILE A 63 9.45 8.79 -13.18
N THR A 64 8.38 8.00 -13.25
CA THR A 64 7.46 8.06 -14.37
C THR A 64 6.69 9.37 -14.24
N PRO A 65 6.67 10.24 -15.25
CA PRO A 65 5.83 11.43 -15.23
C PRO A 65 4.38 11.00 -15.01
N GLY A 66 3.75 11.53 -13.96
CA GLY A 66 2.45 11.08 -13.49
C GLY A 66 1.39 11.11 -14.59
N VAL A 67 0.70 9.98 -14.77
CA VAL A 67 -0.56 9.93 -15.52
C VAL A 67 -1.62 10.62 -14.66
N SER A 68 -2.11 11.78 -15.09
CA SER A 68 -3.24 12.45 -14.45
C SER A 68 -4.52 11.71 -14.81
N ILE A 69 -5.09 10.99 -13.84
CA ILE A 69 -6.48 10.52 -13.94
C ILE A 69 -7.38 11.62 -13.36
N SER A 70 -8.35 12.07 -14.13
CA SER A 70 -9.38 12.98 -13.60
C SER A 70 -10.25 12.18 -12.64
N ALA A 71 -10.27 12.54 -11.36
CA ALA A 71 -11.35 12.10 -10.47
C ALA A 71 -12.66 12.59 -11.09
N LYS A 72 -13.58 11.66 -11.36
CA LYS A 72 -14.91 11.96 -11.89
C LYS A 72 -15.88 12.12 -10.72
#